data_AF-A0A4Q2S5S3-F1
#
_entry.id   AF-A0A4Q2S5S3-F1
#
_cell.length_a   1.000
_cell.length_b   1.000
_cell.length_c   1.000
_cell.angle_alpha   90.00
_cell.angle_beta   90.00
_cell.angle_gamma   90.00
#
_symmetry.space_group_name_H-M   'P 1'
#
loop_
_entity.id
_entity.type
_entity.pdbx_description
1 polymer ?
#
loop_
_entity_poly.entity_id
_entity_poly.type
_entity_poly.pdbx_seq_one_letter_code
_entity_poly.pdbx_strand_id
1 'polypeptide(L)'
;MTRRYAPSTLPRLAEDREADGPRLVDAVVASDDGEESEYAALMTAADASAELVAGLPDGRRRRVVVVVETADVASPATWRDVVAVHVDSDDDADPDDDLAWWATQEVDDLLASL
;
A
#
# COMPACT_ATOMS: atom_id res chain seq x y z
N MET A 1 -11.08 -15.90 3.19
CA MET A 1 -10.62 -14.54 2.84
C MET A 1 -9.14 -14.48 3.12
N THR A 2 -8.38 -13.82 2.26
CA THR A 2 -6.93 -13.67 2.36
C THR A 2 -6.61 -12.19 2.30
N ARG A 3 -6.00 -11.69 3.39
CA ARG A 3 -5.48 -10.32 3.49
C ARG A 3 -4.10 -10.25 2.85
N ARG A 4 -3.86 -9.24 2.03
CA ARG A 4 -2.61 -9.04 1.28
C ARG A 4 -2.15 -7.59 1.39
N TYR A 5 -0.86 -7.39 1.55
CA TYR A 5 -0.19 -6.11 1.71
C TYR A 5 0.63 -5.83 0.46
N ALA A 6 0.09 -5.02 -0.45
CA ALA A 6 0.69 -4.77 -1.75
C ALA A 6 1.62 -3.54 -1.70
N PRO A 7 2.92 -3.70 -1.99
CA PRO A 7 3.85 -2.58 -2.07
C PRO A 7 3.56 -1.69 -3.28
N SER A 8 3.64 -0.37 -3.09
CA SER A 8 3.31 0.62 -4.10
C SER A 8 3.97 1.98 -3.81
N THR A 9 3.62 2.99 -4.60
CA THR A 9 4.03 4.39 -4.42
C THR A 9 2.83 5.28 -4.65
N LEU A 10 2.87 6.52 -4.15
CA LEU A 10 1.74 7.45 -4.31
C LEU A 10 1.38 7.71 -5.79
N PRO A 11 2.35 7.88 -6.73
CA PRO A 11 2.04 7.94 -8.15
C PRO A 11 1.41 6.65 -8.71
N ARG A 12 1.85 5.46 -8.28
CA ARG A 12 1.25 4.19 -8.73
C ARG A 12 -0.18 4.02 -8.21
N LEU A 13 -0.44 4.47 -6.98
CA LEU A 13 -1.78 4.48 -6.42
C LEU A 13 -2.73 5.37 -7.24
N ALA A 14 -2.25 6.53 -7.70
CA ALA A 14 -3.03 7.39 -8.59
C ALA A 14 -3.38 6.69 -9.91
N GLU A 15 -2.41 6.02 -10.54
CA GLU A 15 -2.64 5.25 -11.76
C GLU A 15 -3.65 4.10 -11.54
N ASP A 16 -3.53 3.38 -10.43
CA ASP A 16 -4.45 2.29 -10.08
C ASP A 16 -5.85 2.79 -9.78
N ARG A 17 -5.98 4.04 -9.29
CA ARG A 17 -7.27 4.66 -8.99
C ARG A 17 -8.09 4.90 -10.25
N GLU A 18 -7.43 5.15 -11.36
CA GLU A 18 -8.06 5.24 -12.69
C GLU A 18 -8.40 3.86 -13.28
N ALA A 19 -7.88 2.78 -12.69
CA ALA A 19 -8.14 1.39 -13.07
C ALA A 19 -9.18 0.72 -12.16
N ASP A 20 -9.44 -0.57 -12.40
CA ASP A 20 -10.47 -1.35 -11.67
C ASP A 20 -10.08 -1.68 -10.21
N GLY A 21 -8.79 -1.58 -9.86
CA GLY A 21 -8.26 -1.89 -8.53
C GLY A 21 -6.74 -1.83 -8.43
N PRO A 22 -6.19 -2.06 -7.23
CA PRO A 22 -4.75 -1.98 -7.00
C PRO A 22 -3.98 -3.12 -7.66
N ARG A 23 -2.75 -2.84 -8.08
CA ARG A 23 -1.76 -3.86 -8.45
C ARG A 23 -1.36 -4.64 -7.21
N LEU A 24 -1.29 -5.97 -7.32
CA LEU A 24 -0.91 -6.88 -6.23
C LEU A 24 0.45 -7.56 -6.49
N VAL A 25 1.33 -6.87 -7.21
CA VAL A 25 2.68 -7.35 -7.51
C VAL A 25 3.48 -7.40 -6.21
N ASP A 26 4.14 -8.53 -5.95
CA ASP A 26 4.94 -8.78 -4.75
C ASP A 26 4.18 -8.57 -3.42
N ALA A 27 2.85 -8.74 -3.44
CA ALA A 27 2.04 -8.59 -2.25
C ALA A 27 2.40 -9.64 -1.18
N VAL A 28 2.54 -9.16 0.06
CA VAL A 28 2.89 -9.98 1.22
C VAL A 28 1.63 -10.51 1.88
N VAL A 29 1.68 -11.74 2.39
CA VAL A 29 0.59 -12.35 3.18
C VAL A 29 1.11 -12.58 4.59
N ALA A 30 0.31 -12.23 5.60
CA ALA A 30 0.62 -12.55 6.99
C ALA A 30 0.68 -14.08 7.19
N SER A 31 1.53 -14.55 8.09
CA SER A 31 1.65 -15.99 8.39
C SER A 31 0.42 -16.58 9.07
N ASP A 32 -0.32 -15.74 9.81
CA ASP A 32 -1.58 -16.03 10.48
C ASP A 32 -2.38 -14.72 10.69
N ASP A 33 -3.55 -14.82 11.31
CA ASP A 33 -4.47 -13.69 11.56
C ASP A 33 -4.11 -12.87 12.83
N GLY A 34 -2.90 -13.04 13.37
CA GLY A 34 -2.42 -12.30 14.55
C GLY A 34 -1.90 -10.90 14.22
N GLU A 35 -2.12 -9.95 15.13
CA GLU A 35 -1.69 -8.54 14.97
C GLU A 35 -0.19 -8.40 14.67
N GLU A 36 0.66 -9.21 15.32
CA GLU A 36 2.12 -9.20 15.08
C GLU A 36 2.48 -9.69 13.68
N SER A 37 1.79 -10.74 13.18
CA SER A 37 1.99 -11.27 11.83
C SER A 37 1.53 -10.28 10.77
N GLU A 38 0.43 -9.57 11.02
CA GLU A 38 -0.08 -8.51 10.15
C GLU A 38 0.86 -7.32 10.09
N TYR A 39 1.36 -6.88 11.24
CA TYR A 39 2.36 -5.82 11.32
C TYR A 39 3.65 -6.20 10.58
N ALA A 40 4.13 -7.43 10.75
CA ALA A 40 5.31 -7.92 10.03
C ALA A 40 5.10 -7.92 8.50
N ALA A 41 3.92 -8.33 8.03
CA ALA A 41 3.58 -8.29 6.61
C ALA A 41 3.50 -6.86 6.07
N LEU A 42 2.89 -5.94 6.83
CA LEU A 42 2.83 -4.51 6.52
C LEU A 42 4.25 -3.92 6.37
N MET A 43 5.13 -4.14 7.35
CA MET A 43 6.49 -3.60 7.31
C MET A 43 7.33 -4.21 6.18
N THR A 44 7.15 -5.51 5.89
CA THR A 44 7.81 -6.15 4.73
C THR A 44 7.37 -5.50 3.41
N ALA A 45 6.09 -5.18 3.26
CA ALA A 45 5.59 -4.46 2.08
C ALA A 45 6.05 -2.99 2.05
N ALA A 46 6.23 -2.35 3.20
CA ALA A 46 6.80 -1.01 3.29
C ALA A 46 8.26 -0.98 2.82
N ASP A 47 9.07 -1.96 3.21
CA ASP A 47 10.46 -2.10 2.75
C ASP A 47 10.52 -2.30 1.23
N ALA A 48 9.67 -3.17 0.68
CA ALA A 48 9.55 -3.33 -0.76
C ALA A 48 9.10 -2.03 -1.46
N SER A 49 8.24 -1.24 -0.82
CA SER A 49 7.84 0.08 -1.32
C SER A 49 8.98 1.09 -1.30
N ALA A 50 9.92 0.99 -0.35
CA ALA A 50 11.12 1.83 -0.28
C ALA A 50 12.00 1.65 -1.54
N GLU A 51 12.14 0.42 -2.02
CA GLU A 51 12.87 0.13 -3.27
C GLU A 51 12.18 0.78 -4.49
N LEU A 52 10.84 0.83 -4.50
CA LEU A 52 10.07 1.44 -5.58
C LEU A 52 10.22 2.97 -5.62
N VAL A 53 10.17 3.64 -4.45
CA VAL A 53 10.30 5.10 -4.38
C VAL A 53 11.73 5.58 -4.66
N ALA A 54 12.75 4.75 -4.44
CA ALA A 54 14.14 5.08 -4.78
C ALA A 54 14.34 5.38 -6.28
N GLY A 55 13.48 4.85 -7.16
CA GLY A 55 13.46 5.15 -8.58
C GLY A 55 12.74 6.46 -8.97
N LEU A 56 12.11 7.15 -8.01
CA LEU A 56 11.35 8.38 -8.25
C LEU A 56 12.21 9.64 -8.01
N PRO A 57 11.85 10.78 -8.64
CA PRO A 57 12.46 12.07 -8.33
C PRO A 57 12.27 12.47 -6.86
N ASP A 58 13.21 13.27 -6.34
CA ASP A 58 13.06 13.93 -5.04
C ASP A 58 11.76 14.78 -5.04
N GLY A 59 11.13 14.90 -3.87
CA GLY A 59 9.85 15.59 -3.66
C GLY A 59 8.64 14.80 -4.15
N ARG A 60 8.81 13.52 -4.49
CA ARG A 60 7.74 12.61 -4.96
C ARG A 60 7.79 11.22 -4.32
N ARG A 61 8.71 11.01 -3.36
CA ARG A 61 8.96 9.72 -2.75
C ARG A 61 8.06 9.54 -1.53
N ARG A 62 6.92 8.89 -1.74
CA ARG A 62 6.07 8.39 -0.66
C ARG A 62 5.76 6.91 -0.90
N ARG A 63 6.18 6.07 0.05
CA ARG A 63 5.84 4.65 0.10
C ARG A 63 4.35 4.51 0.29
N VAL A 64 3.76 3.52 -0.36
CA VAL A 64 2.36 3.16 -0.17
C VAL A 64 2.27 1.66 0.02
N VAL A 65 1.55 1.21 1.04
CA VAL A 65 1.10 -0.18 1.16
C VAL A 65 -0.41 -0.21 1.04
N VAL A 66 -0.94 -0.90 0.03
CA VAL A 66 -2.38 -1.10 -0.14
C VAL A 66 -2.77 -2.44 0.47
N VAL A 67 -3.71 -2.42 1.40
CA VAL A 67 -4.20 -3.63 2.06
C VAL A 67 -5.51 -4.05 1.43
N VAL A 68 -5.56 -5.28 0.91
CA VAL A 68 -6.77 -5.86 0.31
C VAL A 68 -7.18 -7.14 0.99
N GLU A 69 -8.48 -7.41 1.00
CA GLU A 69 -9.06 -8.69 1.41
C GLU A 69 -9.82 -9.31 0.26
N THR A 70 -9.46 -10.53 -0.10
CA THR A 70 -10.06 -11.23 -1.25
C THR A 70 -10.37 -12.68 -0.91
N ALA A 71 -11.02 -13.42 -1.81
CA ALA A 71 -11.36 -14.82 -1.56
C ALA A 71 -10.10 -15.67 -1.29
N ASP A 72 -9.07 -15.50 -2.13
CA ASP A 72 -7.78 -16.19 -2.07
C ASP A 72 -6.66 -15.34 -2.71
N VAL A 73 -5.41 -15.84 -2.67
CA VAL A 73 -4.22 -15.14 -3.19
C VAL A 73 -4.20 -15.01 -4.73
N ALA A 74 -4.91 -15.89 -5.46
CA ALA A 74 -4.93 -15.87 -6.92
C ALA A 74 -5.99 -14.90 -7.47
N SER A 75 -6.94 -14.49 -6.63
CA SER A 75 -8.01 -13.59 -6.98
C SER A 75 -7.47 -12.18 -7.26
N PRO A 76 -7.89 -11.51 -8.34
CA PRO A 76 -7.64 -10.07 -8.49
C PRO A 76 -8.39 -9.30 -7.38
N ALA A 77 -7.94 -8.08 -7.10
CA ALA A 77 -8.64 -7.15 -6.21
C ALA A 77 -9.26 -6.00 -7.01
N THR A 78 -10.42 -5.55 -6.56
CA THR A 78 -11.08 -4.31 -6.97
C THR A 78 -10.99 -3.29 -5.84
N TRP A 79 -11.38 -2.05 -6.10
CA TRP A 79 -11.50 -1.03 -5.05
C TRP A 79 -12.44 -1.40 -3.89
N ARG A 80 -13.37 -2.35 -4.09
CA ARG A 80 -14.24 -2.85 -3.01
C ARG A 80 -13.52 -3.79 -2.04
N ASP A 81 -12.39 -4.35 -2.47
CA ASP A 81 -11.59 -5.28 -1.68
C ASP A 81 -10.53 -4.55 -0.85
N VAL A 82 -10.32 -3.24 -1.07
CA VAL A 82 -9.36 -2.42 -0.32
C VAL A 82 -9.92 -2.08 1.06
N VAL A 83 -9.18 -2.46 2.11
CA VAL A 83 -9.57 -2.26 3.51
C VAL A 83 -8.77 -1.18 4.21
N ALA A 84 -7.56 -0.88 3.73
CA ALA A 84 -6.70 0.19 4.26
C ALA A 84 -5.64 0.60 3.23
N VAL A 85 -5.16 1.83 3.35
CA VAL A 85 -3.96 2.31 2.64
C VAL A 85 -3.02 2.92 3.66
N HIS A 86 -1.74 2.52 3.64
CA HIS A 86 -0.70 3.07 4.50
C HIS A 86 0.27 3.89 3.64
N VAL A 87 0.56 5.14 4.02
CA VAL A 87 1.38 6.05 3.21
C VAL A 87 2.33 6.87 4.08
N ASP A 88 3.53 7.16 3.57
CA ASP A 88 4.38 8.19 4.18
C ASP A 88 3.64 9.55 4.23
N SER A 89 3.73 10.25 5.36
CA SER A 89 2.97 11.50 5.56
C SER A 89 3.52 12.66 4.73
N ASP A 90 4.81 12.65 4.45
CA ASP A 90 5.55 13.71 3.80
C ASP A 90 6.32 13.17 2.60
N ASP A 91 6.66 14.06 1.65
CA ASP A 91 7.58 13.73 0.57
C ASP A 91 8.98 13.48 1.11
N ASP A 92 9.62 12.43 0.58
CA ASP A 92 10.99 12.02 0.96
C ASP A 92 11.13 11.71 2.46
N ALA A 93 10.08 11.13 3.07
CA ALA A 93 10.11 10.66 4.45
C ALA A 93 11.25 9.65 4.70
N ASP A 94 11.71 9.57 5.95
CA ASP A 94 12.71 8.60 6.34
C ASP A 94 12.12 7.19 6.24
N PRO A 95 12.81 6.20 5.63
CA PRO A 95 12.30 4.83 5.57
C PRO A 95 12.06 4.20 6.94
N ASP A 96 12.70 4.69 8.01
CA ASP A 96 12.46 4.22 9.37
C ASP A 96 11.17 4.83 9.99
N ASP A 97 10.53 5.81 9.36
CA ASP A 97 9.28 6.40 9.83
C ASP A 97 8.08 5.46 9.60
N ASP A 98 7.12 5.52 10.52
CA ASP A 98 5.85 4.81 10.41
C ASP A 98 4.96 5.40 9.31
N LEU A 99 4.24 4.54 8.59
CA LEU A 99 3.27 4.97 7.60
C LEU A 99 1.95 5.40 8.28
N ALA A 100 1.40 6.53 7.83
CA ALA A 100 0.06 6.97 8.22
C ALA A 100 -1.01 6.05 7.62
N TRP A 101 -2.03 5.74 8.42
CA TRP A 101 -3.19 4.98 7.98
C TRP A 101 -4.26 5.90 7.37
N TRP A 102 -4.77 5.50 6.21
CA TRP A 102 -5.84 6.16 5.48
C TRP A 102 -6.96 5.16 5.19
N ALA A 103 -8.20 5.57 5.43
CA ALA A 103 -9.35 4.77 5.10
C ALA A 103 -9.64 4.82 3.58
N THR A 104 -10.31 3.79 3.05
CA THR A 104 -10.59 3.66 1.61
C THR A 104 -11.34 4.88 1.03
N GLN A 105 -12.23 5.51 1.80
CA GLN A 105 -12.96 6.71 1.35
C GLN A 105 -12.10 7.99 1.32
N GLU A 106 -10.94 8.00 1.99
CA GLU A 106 -10.03 9.14 2.08
C GLU A 106 -8.95 9.09 0.99
N VAL A 107 -8.91 8.02 0.18
CA VAL A 107 -7.91 7.83 -0.87
C VAL A 107 -7.94 8.95 -1.91
N ASP A 108 -9.12 9.45 -2.29
CA ASP A 108 -9.21 10.56 -3.25
C ASP A 108 -8.65 11.87 -2.67
N ASP A 109 -8.79 12.10 -1.36
CA ASP A 109 -8.21 13.26 -0.66
C ASP A 109 -6.68 13.12 -0.53
N LEU A 110 -6.21 11.92 -0.21
CA LEU A 110 -4.78 11.59 -0.22
C LEU A 110 -4.17 11.86 -1.60
N LEU A 111 -4.82 11.41 -2.68
CA LEU A 111 -4.34 11.62 -4.05
C LEU A 111 -4.38 13.09 -4.47
N ALA A 112 -5.25 13.92 -3.87
CA ALA A 112 -5.23 15.36 -4.08
C ALA A 112 -4.00 16.06 -3.45
N SER A 113 -3.21 15.35 -2.62
CA SER A 113 -1.95 15.85 -2.03
C SER A 113 -0.69 15.55 -2.85
N LEU A 114 -0.85 14.95 -4.04
CA LEU A 114 0.22 14.66 -5.01
C LEU A 114 0.83 15.90 -5.66
#